data_AF-A0A0F9DLT4-F1
#
_entry.id   AF-A0A0F9DLT4-F1
#
_cell.length_a   1.000
_cell.length_b   1.000
_cell.length_c   1.000
_cell.angle_alpha   90.00
_cell.angle_beta   90.00
_cell.angle_gamma   90.00
#
_symmetry.space_group_name_H-M   'P 1'
#
loop_
_entity.id
_entity.type
_entity.pdbx_description
1 polymer ?
#
loop_
_entity_poly.entity_id
_entity_poly.type
_entity_poly.pdbx_seq_one_letter_code
_entity_poly.pdbx_strand_id
1 'polypeptide(L)'
;MKKKKLIILFFGIDFYEHEYIDVNKEYQKINDIIKKSNYKDYIELIPGFAIERENVQQKISENNPDIIHFSGHGSKGIGPNFLGDTQNGNKDYETELLKILKKYKDTIKFIFFNTCYSNEIARRASDFISYTIGVNRLTNSEGAIIFSANFYELLSYG
;
A
#
# COMPACT_ATOMS: atom_id res chain seq x y z
N MET A 1 -16.26 -0.86 26.21
CA MET A 1 -14.98 -1.13 25.51
C MET A 1 -15.09 -0.57 24.10
N LYS A 2 -14.17 0.32 23.66
CA LYS A 2 -14.13 0.75 22.25
C LYS A 2 -13.76 -0.47 21.40
N LYS A 3 -14.56 -0.80 20.38
CA LYS A 3 -14.23 -1.86 19.42
C LYS A 3 -12.92 -1.48 18.70
N LYS A 4 -12.04 -2.47 18.49
CA LYS A 4 -10.80 -2.27 17.73
C LYS A 4 -11.16 -1.86 16.29
N LYS A 5 -10.59 -0.77 15.79
CA LYS A 5 -10.71 -0.39 14.38
C LYS A 5 -9.72 -1.20 13.53
N LEU A 6 -10.11 -1.46 12.28
CA LEU A 6 -9.22 -1.89 11.22
C LEU A 6 -8.45 -0.67 10.71
N ILE A 7 -7.13 -0.67 10.85
CA ILE A 7 -6.28 0.45 10.42
C ILE A 7 -5.64 0.12 9.08
N ILE A 8 -5.87 0.98 8.08
CA ILE A 8 -5.29 0.91 6.75
C ILE A 8 -4.29 2.05 6.59
N LEU A 9 -3.02 1.73 6.40
CA LEU A 9 -1.99 2.72 6.06
C LEU A 9 -1.81 2.76 4.54
N PHE A 10 -2.19 3.87 3.93
CA PHE A 10 -2.12 4.08 2.48
C PHE A 10 -0.88 4.89 2.12
N PHE A 11 0.09 4.29 1.44
CA PHE A 11 1.26 4.97 0.89
C PHE A 11 1.03 5.32 -0.58
N GLY A 12 0.80 6.61 -0.84
CA GLY A 12 0.80 7.16 -2.20
C GLY A 12 2.20 7.61 -2.57
N ILE A 13 2.85 6.86 -3.47
CA ILE A 13 4.27 7.02 -3.83
C ILE A 13 4.45 7.54 -5.26
N ASP A 14 3.67 8.55 -5.60
CA ASP A 14 3.77 9.26 -6.88
C ASP A 14 4.48 10.61 -6.68
N PHE A 15 5.46 10.89 -7.54
CA PHE A 15 6.41 12.00 -7.42
C PHE A 15 6.65 12.73 -8.75
N TYR A 16 6.18 12.17 -9.86
CA TYR A 16 6.39 12.73 -11.19
C TYR A 16 5.05 12.74 -11.92
N GLU A 17 4.60 13.93 -12.32
CA GLU A 17 3.38 14.05 -13.11
C GLU A 17 3.51 13.20 -14.39
N HIS A 18 2.50 12.35 -14.59
CA HIS A 18 2.25 11.53 -15.78
C HIS A 18 2.99 10.17 -15.79
N GLU A 19 2.25 9.08 -15.50
CA GLU A 19 2.06 7.97 -16.47
C GLU A 19 1.28 6.75 -15.92
N TYR A 20 1.05 6.57 -14.61
CA TYR A 20 0.55 5.28 -14.09
C TYR A 20 -0.72 5.31 -13.23
N ILE A 21 -0.70 5.77 -11.98
CA ILE A 21 -1.87 5.80 -11.09
C ILE A 21 -1.97 7.18 -10.46
N ASP A 22 -3.12 7.83 -10.61
CA ASP A 22 -3.45 9.00 -9.79
C ASP A 22 -3.74 8.55 -8.35
N VAL A 23 -2.69 8.54 -7.53
CA VAL A 23 -2.72 8.06 -6.13
C VAL A 23 -3.67 8.88 -5.27
N ASN A 24 -3.87 10.16 -5.61
CA ASN A 24 -4.82 11.03 -4.92
C ASN A 24 -6.25 10.60 -5.25
N LYS A 25 -6.55 10.38 -6.53
CA LYS A 25 -7.86 9.89 -6.97
C LYS A 25 -8.14 8.50 -6.39
N GLU A 26 -7.16 7.62 -6.30
CA GLU A 26 -7.31 6.31 -5.65
C GLU A 26 -7.71 6.46 -4.18
N TYR A 27 -6.92 7.23 -3.43
CA TYR A 27 -7.18 7.48 -2.01
C TYR A 27 -8.58 8.07 -1.79
N GLN A 28 -8.97 9.09 -2.57
CA GLN A 28 -10.28 9.72 -2.41
C GLN A 28 -11.42 8.73 -2.67
N LYS A 29 -11.32 7.89 -3.72
CA LYS A 29 -12.35 6.87 -3.98
C LYS A 29 -12.47 5.87 -2.83
N ILE A 30 -11.34 5.37 -2.32
CA ILE A 30 -11.34 4.42 -1.19
C ILE A 30 -11.95 5.07 0.06
N ASN A 31 -11.54 6.30 0.37
CA ASN A 31 -12.04 7.06 1.51
C ASN A 31 -13.57 7.30 1.42
N ASP A 32 -14.07 7.66 0.23
CA ASP A 32 -15.49 7.89 0.00
C ASP A 32 -16.33 6.62 0.18
N ILE A 33 -15.82 5.48 -0.29
CA ILE A 33 -16.47 4.16 -0.10
C ILE A 33 -16.52 3.82 1.39
N ILE A 34 -15.40 3.93 2.10
CA ILE A 34 -15.33 3.64 3.54
C ILE A 34 -16.32 4.53 4.29
N LYS A 35 -16.38 5.83 4.00
CA LYS A 35 -17.30 6.78 4.65
C LYS A 35 -18.78 6.48 4.41
N LYS A 36 -19.12 5.91 3.25
CA LYS A 36 -20.48 5.49 2.88
C LYS A 36 -20.86 4.11 3.43
N SER A 37 -19.88 3.32 3.84
CA SER A 37 -20.11 1.97 4.39
C SER A 37 -20.76 2.00 5.77
N ASN A 38 -21.41 0.88 6.13
CA ASN A 38 -21.94 0.65 7.47
C ASN A 38 -20.85 0.48 8.54
N TYR A 39 -19.58 0.36 8.13
CA TYR A 39 -18.43 0.11 9.00
C TYR A 39 -17.46 1.30 9.08
N LYS A 40 -17.87 2.49 8.63
CA LYS A 40 -17.08 3.72 8.66
C LYS A 40 -16.44 4.05 10.01
N ASP A 41 -17.10 3.70 11.12
CA ASP A 41 -16.59 3.95 12.48
C ASP A 41 -15.57 2.89 12.95
N TYR A 42 -15.44 1.79 12.20
CA TYR A 42 -14.56 0.66 12.46
C TYR A 42 -13.38 0.57 11.49
N ILE A 43 -13.32 1.42 10.47
CA ILE A 43 -12.23 1.44 9.48
C ILE A 43 -11.59 2.82 9.51
N GLU A 44 -10.27 2.87 9.61
CA GLU A 44 -9.50 4.10 9.59
C GLU A 44 -8.47 4.05 8.46
N LEU A 45 -8.60 4.96 7.48
CA LEU A 45 -7.68 5.10 6.37
C LEU A 45 -6.70 6.25 6.65
N ILE A 46 -5.42 5.92 6.80
CA ILE A 46 -4.36 6.85 7.20
C ILE A 46 -3.45 7.13 5.99
N PRO A 47 -3.35 8.38 5.51
CA PRO A 47 -2.57 8.71 4.33
C PRO A 47 -1.06 8.84 4.58
N GLY A 48 -0.33 8.42 3.56
CA GLY A 48 1.11 8.21 3.50
C GLY A 48 1.71 8.77 2.22
N PHE A 49 1.37 10.01 1.85
CA PHE A 49 1.84 10.59 0.60
C PHE A 49 3.30 11.03 0.63
N ALA A 50 3.91 10.97 -0.54
CA ALA A 50 5.21 11.51 -0.85
C ALA A 50 6.31 11.12 0.16
N ILE A 51 6.28 9.86 0.63
CA ILE A 51 7.14 9.42 1.73
C ILE A 51 8.49 8.92 1.23
N GLU A 52 9.56 9.29 1.94
CA GLU A 52 10.88 8.67 1.82
C GLU A 52 10.89 7.28 2.46
N ARG A 53 11.69 6.36 1.93
CA ARG A 53 11.75 4.96 2.39
C ARG A 53 12.08 4.84 3.88
N GLU A 54 12.98 5.71 4.36
CA GLU A 54 13.44 5.78 5.75
C GLU A 54 12.28 6.08 6.72
N ASN A 55 11.24 6.78 6.26
CA ASN A 55 10.08 7.16 7.07
C ASN A 55 8.96 6.09 7.07
N VAL A 56 9.04 5.06 6.22
CA VAL A 56 8.07 3.95 6.17
C VAL A 56 7.98 3.24 7.51
N GLN A 57 9.13 2.91 8.11
CA GLN A 57 9.17 2.23 9.39
C GLN A 57 8.51 3.06 10.50
N GLN A 58 8.77 4.37 10.52
CA GLN A 58 8.17 5.29 11.49
C GLN A 58 6.64 5.29 11.36
N LYS A 59 6.10 5.47 10.15
CA LYS A 59 4.64 5.47 9.95
C LYS A 59 3.98 4.15 10.34
N ILE A 60 4.61 3.01 10.06
CA ILE A 60 4.07 1.71 10.50
C ILE A 60 4.03 1.66 12.04
N SER A 61 5.10 2.09 12.70
CA SER A 61 5.19 2.07 14.17
C SER A 61 4.18 2.99 14.85
N GLU A 62 3.95 4.18 14.31
CA GLU A 62 3.02 5.17 14.87
C GLU A 62 1.57 4.72 14.77
N ASN A 63 1.23 3.98 13.71
CA ASN A 63 -0.16 3.66 13.37
C ASN A 63 -0.55 2.21 13.64
N ASN A 64 0.41 1.29 13.79
CA ASN A 64 0.19 -0.14 13.98
C ASN A 64 -0.88 -0.73 13.03
N PRO A 65 -0.70 -0.59 11.70
CA PRO A 65 -1.74 -0.92 10.73
C PRO A 65 -2.02 -2.41 10.64
N ASP A 66 -3.28 -2.78 10.46
CA ASP A 66 -3.67 -4.14 10.07
C ASP A 66 -3.43 -4.37 8.56
N ILE A 67 -3.58 -3.31 7.75
CA ILE A 67 -3.43 -3.32 6.29
C ILE A 67 -2.45 -2.23 5.84
N ILE A 68 -1.54 -2.57 4.94
CA ILE A 68 -0.75 -1.58 4.19
C ILE A 68 -1.13 -1.60 2.72
N HIS A 69 -1.37 -0.43 2.14
CA HIS A 69 -1.65 -0.25 0.72
C HIS A 69 -0.56 0.62 0.10
N PHE A 70 0.21 0.09 -0.85
CA PHE A 70 1.14 0.88 -1.67
C PHE A 70 0.48 1.17 -3.01
N SER A 71 0.41 2.45 -3.38
CA SER A 71 -0.19 2.93 -4.63
C SER A 71 0.78 3.86 -5.34
N GLY A 72 0.96 3.66 -6.66
CA GLY A 72 1.79 4.50 -7.51
C GLY A 72 2.81 3.71 -8.33
N HIS A 73 4.04 4.22 -8.40
CA HIS A 73 5.08 3.63 -9.24
C HIS A 73 5.75 2.42 -8.59
N GLY A 74 6.06 1.42 -9.42
CA GLY A 74 6.93 0.33 -9.03
C GLY A 74 7.89 -0.02 -10.16
N SER A 75 9.06 -0.51 -9.79
CA SER A 75 10.08 -0.95 -10.73
C SER A 75 10.38 -2.43 -10.54
N LYS A 76 10.65 -3.12 -11.65
CA LYS A 76 11.01 -4.54 -11.64
C LYS A 76 12.26 -4.77 -10.78
N GLY A 77 12.20 -5.71 -9.83
CA GLY A 77 13.30 -6.02 -8.91
C GLY A 77 13.57 -4.97 -7.81
N ILE A 78 12.71 -3.96 -7.69
CA ILE A 78 12.80 -2.89 -6.66
C ILE A 78 11.51 -2.86 -5.84
N GLY A 79 10.35 -3.05 -6.48
CA GLY A 79 9.04 -2.89 -5.87
C GLY A 79 8.58 -1.43 -5.86
N PRO A 80 7.81 -0.99 -4.85
CA PRO A 80 7.37 0.41 -4.72
C PRO A 80 8.55 1.40 -4.72
N ASN A 81 8.46 2.45 -5.54
CA ASN A 81 9.47 3.51 -5.63
C ASN A 81 9.13 4.67 -4.69
N PHE A 82 9.90 4.88 -3.62
CA PHE A 82 9.67 5.96 -2.67
C PHE A 82 10.37 7.27 -3.07
N LEU A 83 10.08 8.35 -2.36
CA LEU A 83 10.71 9.65 -2.62
C LEU A 83 12.22 9.51 -2.46
N GLY A 84 12.98 9.99 -3.45
CA GLY A 84 14.44 9.97 -3.40
C GLY A 84 15.07 8.61 -3.72
N ASP A 85 14.29 7.57 -4.01
CA ASP A 85 14.85 6.33 -4.56
C ASP A 85 15.45 6.59 -5.95
N THR A 86 16.70 6.18 -6.15
CA THR A 86 17.39 6.36 -7.44
C THR A 86 17.62 5.00 -8.09
N GLN A 87 17.29 4.86 -9.37
CA GLN A 87 17.51 3.59 -10.10
C GLN A 87 19.00 3.31 -10.40
N ASN A 88 19.90 4.25 -10.08
CA ASN A 88 21.32 4.21 -10.45
C ASN A 88 22.25 3.68 -9.34
N GLY A 89 21.72 3.16 -8.23
CA GLY A 89 22.50 2.70 -7.09
C GLY A 89 22.54 1.18 -6.93
N ASN A 90 23.65 0.65 -6.43
CA ASN A 90 23.82 -0.73 -5.94
C ASN A 90 22.93 -1.07 -4.71
N LYS A 91 21.86 -0.31 -4.46
CA LYS A 91 21.03 -0.40 -3.26
C LYS A 91 19.88 -1.38 -3.51
N ASP A 92 19.82 -2.45 -2.73
CA ASP A 92 18.77 -3.46 -2.79
C ASP A 92 17.53 -3.00 -2.02
N TYR A 93 16.81 -2.07 -2.64
CA TYR A 93 15.60 -1.45 -2.11
C TYR A 93 14.48 -2.45 -1.81
N GLU A 94 14.38 -3.52 -2.61
CA GLU A 94 13.38 -4.56 -2.40
C GLU A 94 13.65 -5.29 -1.08
N THR A 95 14.89 -5.75 -0.87
CA THR A 95 15.28 -6.43 0.37
C THR A 95 15.19 -5.50 1.57
N GLU A 96 15.49 -4.21 1.44
CA GLU A 96 15.30 -3.23 2.52
C GLU A 96 13.83 -3.11 2.93
N LEU A 97 12.90 -2.99 1.97
CA LEU A 97 11.47 -2.93 2.28
C LEU A 97 10.99 -4.22 2.93
N LEU A 98 11.37 -5.38 2.39
CA LEU A 98 11.01 -6.69 2.96
C LEU A 98 11.53 -6.83 4.40
N LYS A 99 12.75 -6.34 4.70
CA LYS A 99 13.29 -6.31 6.07
C LYS A 99 12.45 -5.44 6.99
N ILE A 100 12.01 -4.26 6.54
CA ILE A 100 11.11 -3.39 7.31
C ILE A 100 9.79 -4.12 7.58
N LEU A 101 9.12 -4.60 6.54
CA LEU A 101 7.82 -5.29 6.65
C LEU A 101 7.89 -6.52 7.58
N LYS A 102 8.96 -7.30 7.51
CA LYS A 102 9.16 -8.49 8.33
C LYS A 102 9.24 -8.19 9.83
N LYS A 103 9.72 -7.01 10.24
CA LYS A 103 9.73 -6.59 11.64
C LYS A 103 8.32 -6.43 12.22
N TYR A 104 7.33 -6.17 11.36
CA TYR A 104 5.93 -5.91 11.75
C TYR A 104 4.99 -7.03 11.29
N LYS A 105 5.51 -8.22 10.99
CA LYS A 105 4.74 -9.37 10.49
C LYS A 105 3.59 -9.81 11.41
N ASP A 106 3.73 -9.59 12.72
CA ASP A 106 2.71 -9.96 13.71
C ASP A 106 1.62 -8.88 13.85
N THR A 107 1.87 -7.68 13.32
CA THR A 107 0.94 -6.55 13.29
C THR A 107 0.20 -6.48 11.95
N ILE A 108 0.95 -6.56 10.85
CA ILE A 108 0.41 -6.42 9.49
C ILE A 108 -0.19 -7.76 9.05
N LYS A 109 -1.49 -7.77 8.76
CA LYS A 109 -2.20 -8.96 8.25
C LYS A 109 -2.19 -9.03 6.74
N PHE A 110 -2.28 -7.87 6.08
CA PHE A 110 -2.44 -7.80 4.65
C PHE A 110 -1.65 -6.64 4.04
N ILE A 111 -1.01 -6.90 2.90
CA ILE A 111 -0.36 -5.87 2.10
C ILE A 111 -0.87 -5.91 0.67
N PHE A 112 -1.35 -4.76 0.19
CA PHE A 112 -1.68 -4.58 -1.21
C PHE A 112 -0.62 -3.70 -1.89
N PHE A 113 0.19 -4.30 -2.75
CA PHE A 113 1.13 -3.60 -3.60
C PHE A 113 0.47 -3.22 -4.94
N ASN A 114 -0.34 -2.17 -4.96
CA ASN A 114 -0.94 -1.62 -6.19
C ASN A 114 0.07 -0.74 -6.97
N THR A 115 1.19 -1.34 -7.35
CA THR A 115 2.33 -0.70 -8.04
C THR A 115 2.85 -1.64 -9.12
N CYS A 116 3.25 -1.13 -10.29
CA CYS A 116 3.77 -1.96 -11.39
C CYS A 116 4.90 -2.90 -10.93
N TYR A 117 4.92 -4.13 -11.47
CA TYR A 117 5.96 -5.14 -11.22
C TYR A 117 6.11 -5.57 -9.75
N SER A 118 5.06 -5.40 -8.93
CA SER A 118 5.07 -5.75 -7.51
C SER A 118 4.77 -7.23 -7.22
N ASN A 119 4.50 -8.04 -8.25
CA ASN A 119 4.21 -9.47 -8.09
C ASN A 119 5.35 -10.23 -7.39
N GLU A 120 6.61 -9.86 -7.65
CA GLU A 120 7.77 -10.52 -7.05
C GLU A 120 7.91 -10.18 -5.56
N ILE A 121 7.86 -8.89 -5.20
CA ILE A 121 7.93 -8.46 -3.81
C ILE A 121 6.72 -8.95 -3.00
N ALA A 122 5.52 -8.98 -3.60
CA ALA A 122 4.33 -9.54 -2.97
C ALA A 122 4.52 -11.04 -2.66
N ARG A 123 5.02 -11.81 -3.62
CA ARG A 123 5.34 -13.24 -3.41
C ARG A 123 6.33 -13.42 -2.26
N ARG A 124 7.43 -12.65 -2.22
CA ARG A 124 8.42 -12.73 -1.13
C ARG A 124 7.87 -12.25 0.22
N ALA A 125 7.00 -11.25 0.23
CA ALA A 125 6.34 -10.78 1.45
C ALA A 125 5.37 -11.84 2.01
N SER A 126 4.75 -12.65 1.15
CA SER A 126 3.86 -13.74 1.56
C SER A 126 4.56 -14.85 2.37
N ASP A 127 5.90 -14.92 2.35
CA ASP A 127 6.68 -15.83 3.21
C ASP A 127 6.52 -15.50 4.71
N PHE A 128 6.09 -14.28 5.05
CA PHE A 128 5.94 -13.84 6.44
C PHE A 128 4.71 -12.97 6.72
N ILE A 129 4.01 -12.44 5.71
CA ILE A 129 2.73 -11.73 5.85
C ILE A 129 1.60 -12.68 5.44
N SER A 130 0.51 -12.70 6.20
CA SER A 130 -0.58 -13.67 5.98
C SER A 130 -1.20 -13.57 4.59
N TYR A 131 -1.34 -12.35 4.06
CA TYR A 131 -1.98 -12.11 2.77
C TYR A 131 -1.28 -10.99 2.02
N THR A 132 -1.04 -11.18 0.72
CA THR A 132 -0.45 -10.15 -0.14
C THR A 132 -1.10 -10.13 -1.51
N ILE A 133 -1.35 -8.95 -2.06
CA ILE A 133 -1.67 -8.77 -3.48
C ILE A 133 -0.52 -7.99 -4.13
N GLY A 134 -0.05 -8.47 -5.28
CA GLY A 134 0.85 -7.74 -6.16
C GLY A 134 0.33 -7.74 -7.59
N VAL A 135 0.72 -6.73 -8.37
CA VAL A 135 0.31 -6.55 -9.76
C VAL A 135 1.54 -6.67 -10.66
N ASN A 136 1.41 -7.46 -11.72
CA ASN A 136 2.52 -7.71 -12.66
C ASN A 136 2.79 -6.48 -13.54
N ARG A 137 1.73 -5.93 -14.15
CA ARG A 137 1.79 -4.70 -14.94
C ARG A 137 0.45 -3.99 -14.84
N LEU A 138 0.48 -2.69 -14.56
CA LEU A 138 -0.71 -1.87 -14.63
C LEU A 138 -0.97 -1.54 -16.11
N THR A 139 -2.06 -2.08 -16.66
CA THR A 139 -2.47 -1.86 -18.05
C THR A 139 -3.39 -0.65 -18.20
N ASN A 140 -4.08 -0.26 -17.12
CA ASN A 140 -4.97 0.91 -17.06
C ASN A 140 -4.99 1.49 -15.64
N SER A 141 -4.59 2.75 -15.51
CA SER A 141 -4.66 3.56 -14.29
C SER A 141 -6.03 3.49 -13.61
N GLU A 142 -7.08 3.69 -14.39
CA GLU A 142 -8.45 3.74 -13.88
C GLU A 142 -8.94 2.37 -13.42
N GLY A 143 -8.54 1.31 -14.13
CA GLY A 143 -8.83 -0.06 -13.73
C GLY A 143 -8.22 -0.42 -12.37
N ALA A 144 -7.00 0.04 -12.11
CA ALA A 144 -6.33 -0.17 -10.82
C ALA A 144 -7.05 0.54 -9.68
N ILE A 145 -7.44 1.80 -9.90
CA ILE A 145 -8.22 2.59 -8.95
C ILE A 145 -9.57 1.94 -8.65
N ILE A 146 -10.29 1.47 -9.69
CA ILE A 146 -11.58 0.80 -9.52
C ILE A 146 -11.42 -0.52 -8.78
N PHE A 147 -10.38 -1.29 -9.10
CA PHE A 147 -10.10 -2.55 -8.41
C PHE A 147 -9.90 -2.33 -6.90
N SER A 148 -9.04 -1.37 -6.52
CA SER A 148 -8.79 -1.06 -5.12
C SER A 148 -10.04 -0.53 -4.41
N ALA A 149 -10.79 0.34 -5.07
CA ALA A 149 -12.06 0.87 -4.55
C ALA A 149 -13.04 -0.28 -4.24
N ASN A 150 -13.28 -1.19 -5.20
CA ASN A 150 -14.18 -2.33 -5.02
C ASN A 150 -13.64 -3.33 -3.98
N PHE A 151 -12.32 -3.50 -3.89
CA PHE A 151 -11.70 -4.33 -2.86
C PHE A 151 -12.04 -3.82 -1.46
N TYR A 152 -11.89 -2.52 -1.20
CA TYR A 152 -12.25 -1.93 0.09
C TYR A 152 -13.75 -1.80 0.32
N GLU A 153 -14.55 -1.68 -0.74
CA GLU A 153 -16.01 -1.78 -0.64
C GLU A 153 -16.42 -3.13 -0.08
N LEU A 154 -15.91 -4.22 -0.65
CA LEU A 154 -16.20 -5.58 -0.19
C LEU A 154 -15.71 -5.81 1.25
N LEU A 155 -14.50 -5.35 1.60
CA LEU A 155 -14.02 -5.41 3.00
C LEU A 155 -14.88 -4.59 3.97
N SER A 156 -15.55 -3.55 3.48
CA SER A 156 -16.43 -2.72 4.27
C SER A 156 -17.84 -3.29 4.44
N TYR A 157 -18.11 -4.52 3.99
CA TYR A 157 -19.38 -5.21 4.23
C TYR A 157 -19.35 -6.25 5.38
N GLY A 158 -18.17 -6.63 5.86
CA GLY A 158 -17.98 -7.58 6.98
C GLY A 158 -17.44 -8.92 6.53
#